data_AF-A0A377DHK0-F1
#
_entry.id   AF-A0A377DHK0-F1
#
_cell.length_a   1.000
_cell.length_b   1.000
_cell.length_c   1.000
_cell.angle_alpha   90.00
_cell.angle_beta   90.00
_cell.angle_gamma   90.00
#
_symmetry.space_group_name_H-M   'P 1'
#
loop_
_entity.id
_entity.type
_entity.pdbx_description
1 polymer ?
#
loop_
_entity_poly.entity_id
_entity_poly.type
_entity_poly.pdbx_seq_one_letter_code
_entity_poly.pdbx_strand_id
1 'polypeptide(L)' 'MRISPKQEVIFLDDTDPISSPMKAKGVGELGLCGVSAAIANAVYNATGIRVRDYPITLDKLLDKLPDVV' A
#
# COMPACT_ATOMS: atom_id res chain seq x y z
N MET A 1 2.18 -17.06 4.46
CA MET A 1 1.50 -17.32 3.16
C MET A 1 -0.01 -17.14 3.19
N ARG A 2 -0.73 -17.42 4.30
CA ARG A 2 -2.21 -17.36 4.35
C ARG A 2 -2.87 -15.99 4.11
N ILE A 3 -2.17 -14.88 4.34
CA ILE A 3 -2.77 -13.52 4.35
C ILE A 3 -2.35 -12.65 3.16
N SER A 4 -1.41 -13.09 2.31
CA SER A 4 -1.00 -12.32 1.14
C SER A 4 -2.04 -12.48 0.03
N PRO A 5 -2.61 -11.37 -0.49
CA PRO A 5 -3.54 -11.43 -1.62
C PRO A 5 -2.80 -11.67 -2.94
N LYS A 6 -3.57 -11.78 -4.03
CA LYS A 6 -3.02 -11.71 -5.39
C LYS A 6 -2.29 -10.36 -5.57
N GLN A 7 -1.09 -10.40 -6.14
CA GLN A 7 -0.26 -9.24 -6.44
C GLN A 7 0.06 -9.20 -7.93
N GLU A 8 0.08 -8.00 -8.50
CA GLU A 8 0.45 -7.74 -9.88
C GLU A 8 1.47 -6.60 -9.91
N VAL A 9 2.46 -6.69 -10.79
CA VAL A 9 3.52 -5.70 -10.95
C VAL A 9 3.67 -5.39 -12.42
N ILE A 10 3.64 -4.10 -12.75
CA ILE A 10 3.86 -3.59 -14.10
C ILE A 10 5.08 -2.68 -14.03
N PHE A 11 6.13 -3.04 -14.75
CA PHE A 11 7.28 -2.15 -14.98
C PHE A 11 7.03 -1.32 -16.22
N LEU A 12 7.25 -0.01 -16.11
CA LEU A 12 7.22 0.88 -17.25
C LEU A 12 8.61 0.91 -17.89
N ASP A 13 8.63 0.97 -19.23
CA ASP A 13 9.87 1.19 -19.96
C ASP A 13 10.38 2.61 -19.67
N ASP A 14 11.41 2.68 -18.84
CA ASP A 14 12.06 3.93 -18.46
C ASP A 14 13.57 3.70 -18.39
N THR A 15 14.30 4.31 -19.33
CA THR A 15 15.77 4.21 -19.40
C THR A 15 16.38 5.51 -18.95
N ASP A 16 17.37 5.42 -18.06
CA ASP A 16 18.04 6.59 -17.50
C ASP A 16 19.49 6.67 -17.98
N PRO A 17 19.80 7.53 -18.96
CA PRO A 17 21.14 7.64 -19.49
C PRO A 17 22.13 8.27 -18.51
N ILE A 18 21.66 8.90 -17.42
CA ILE A 18 22.49 9.60 -16.43
C ILE A 18 22.83 8.68 -15.26
N SER A 19 21.92 7.78 -14.88
CA SER A 19 22.05 6.90 -13.71
C SER A 19 23.33 6.05 -13.71
N SER A 20 23.59 5.30 -14.80
CA SER A 20 24.75 4.39 -14.90
C SER A 20 24.92 3.87 -16.35
N PRO A 21 26.04 3.21 -16.72
CA PRO A 21 26.19 2.57 -18.03
C PRO A 21 25.08 1.54 -18.34
N MET A 22 24.49 0.94 -17.31
CA MET A 22 23.38 0.00 -17.44
C MET A 22 22.03 0.67 -17.71
N LYS A 23 21.96 2.00 -17.55
CA LYS A 23 20.75 2.83 -17.70
C LYS A 23 19.55 2.41 -16.84
N ALA A 24 19.81 1.61 -15.80
CA ALA A 24 18.81 1.08 -14.89
C ALA A 24 18.65 1.97 -13.64
N LYS A 25 17.54 1.78 -12.91
CA LYS A 25 17.26 2.42 -11.61
C LYS A 25 16.98 1.36 -10.56
N GLY A 26 17.24 1.69 -9.30
CA GLY A 26 16.91 0.83 -8.16
C GLY A 26 15.40 0.81 -7.90
N VAL A 27 14.84 -0.37 -7.64
CA VAL A 27 13.39 -0.56 -7.35
C VAL A 27 13.11 -1.27 -6.03
N GLY A 28 14.15 -1.79 -5.35
CA GLY A 28 13.99 -2.61 -4.14
C GLY A 28 13.25 -1.89 -2.99
N GLU A 29 13.57 -0.63 -2.75
CA GLU A 29 12.89 0.19 -1.74
C GLU A 29 11.60 0.82 -2.28
N LEU A 30 11.62 1.24 -3.55
CA LEU A 30 10.49 1.90 -4.21
C LEU A 30 9.24 1.03 -4.22
N GLY A 31 9.38 -0.29 -4.34
CA GLY A 31 8.24 -1.22 -4.31
C GLY A 31 7.44 -1.20 -3.00
N LEU A 32 8.02 -0.72 -1.90
CA LEU A 32 7.32 -0.57 -0.62
C LEU A 32 6.75 0.84 -0.41
N CYS A 33 7.36 1.85 -1.04
CA CYS A 33 6.95 3.24 -0.92
C CYS A 33 5.48 3.42 -1.32
N GLY A 34 4.65 3.87 -0.38
CA GLY A 34 3.22 4.13 -0.59
C GLY A 34 2.29 2.93 -0.38
N VAL A 35 2.80 1.70 -0.21
CA VAL A 35 1.96 0.50 -0.04
C VAL A 35 1.03 0.63 1.18
N SER A 36 1.57 0.96 2.36
CA SER A 36 0.77 1.09 3.59
C SER A 36 -0.25 2.24 3.51
N ALA A 37 0.08 3.32 2.80
CA ALA A 37 -0.84 4.45 2.59
C ALA A 37 -1.97 4.09 1.62
N ALA A 38 -1.69 3.34 0.56
CA ALA A 38 -2.70 2.83 -0.36
C ALA A 38 -3.70 1.90 0.37
N ILE A 39 -3.21 0.99 1.21
CA ILE A 39 -4.06 0.13 2.05
C ILE A 39 -4.89 0.98 3.02
N ALA A 40 -4.31 1.98 3.67
CA ALA A 40 -5.05 2.88 4.57
C ALA A 40 -6.16 3.66 3.85
N ASN A 41 -5.91 4.09 2.61
CA ASN A 41 -6.93 4.72 1.76
C ASN A 41 -8.04 3.73 1.40
N ALA A 42 -7.72 2.47 1.12
CA ALA A 42 -8.72 1.44 0.84
C ALA A 42 -9.59 1.13 2.06
N VAL A 43 -9.00 1.06 3.27
CA VAL A 43 -9.75 0.90 4.53
C VAL A 43 -10.68 2.10 4.74
N TYR A 44 -10.18 3.32 4.55
CA TYR A 44 -11.01 4.53 4.64
C TYR A 44 -12.16 4.51 3.62
N ASN A 45 -11.89 4.10 2.37
CA ASN A 45 -12.93 3.96 1.35
C ASN A 45 -13.99 2.92 1.73
N ALA A 46 -13.59 1.81 2.35
CA ALA A 46 -14.50 0.74 2.74
C ALA A 46 -15.34 1.05 4.00
N THR A 47 -14.80 1.85 4.92
CA THR A 47 -15.39 2.03 6.26
C THR A 47 -15.80 3.47 6.58
N GLY A 48 -15.33 4.46 5.82
CA GLY A 48 -15.43 5.88 6.17
C GLY A 48 -14.53 6.33 7.32
N ILE A 49 -13.77 5.43 7.95
CA ILE A 49 -12.98 5.71 9.15
C ILE A 49 -11.51 5.94 8.77
N ARG A 50 -10.98 7.13 9.09
CA ARG A 50 -9.58 7.48 8.81
C ARG A 50 -8.69 7.20 10.01
N VAL A 51 -7.86 6.16 9.91
CA VAL A 51 -6.81 5.86 10.89
C VAL A 51 -5.49 6.49 10.44
N ARG A 52 -4.82 7.23 11.33
CA ARG A 52 -3.51 7.86 11.06
C ARG A 52 -2.37 7.29 11.89
N ASP A 53 -2.70 6.60 12.97
CA ASP A 53 -1.74 5.89 13.81
C ASP A 53 -1.63 4.43 13.35
N TYR A 54 -0.44 4.02 12.91
CA TYR A 54 -0.18 2.69 12.37
C TYR A 54 0.35 1.74 13.46
N PRO A 55 0.10 0.42 13.37
CA PRO A 55 -0.64 -0.28 12.31
C PRO A 55 -2.17 -0.09 12.42
N ILE A 56 -2.88 -0.32 11.31
CA ILE A 56 -4.35 -0.29 11.27
C ILE A 56 -4.88 -1.64 11.76
N THR A 57 -5.17 -1.72 13.04
CA THR A 57 -5.74 -2.89 13.72
C THR A 57 -7.24 -2.73 13.95
N LEU A 58 -7.96 -3.84 14.21
CA LEU A 58 -9.42 -3.84 14.31
C LEU A 58 -9.96 -2.99 15.47
N ASP A 59 -9.25 -2.94 16.60
CA ASP A 59 -9.58 -2.11 17.77
C ASP A 59 -9.71 -0.62 17.43
N LYS A 60 -9.04 -0.15 16.36
CA LYS A 60 -9.12 1.24 15.89
C LYS A 60 -10.35 1.54 15.02
N LEU A 61 -11.12 0.51 14.67
CA LEU A 61 -12.26 0.57 13.74
C LEU A 61 -13.59 0.16 14.40
N LEU A 62 -13.58 -0.86 15.26
CA LEU A 62 -14.78 -1.57 15.73
C LEU A 62 -15.84 -0.67 16.38
N ASP A 63 -15.44 0.37 17.11
CA ASP A 63 -16.34 1.30 17.81
C ASP A 63 -17.09 2.28 16.89
N LYS A 64 -16.71 2.34 15.61
CA LYS A 64 -17.24 3.27 14.61
C LYS A 64 -17.93 2.56 13.44
N LEU A 65 -17.94 1.23 13.45
CA LEU A 65 -18.63 0.44 12.43
C LEU A 65 -20.14 0.40 12.72
N PRO A 66 -20.97 0.11 11.70
CA PRO A 66 -22.41 -0.07 11.89
C PRO A 66 -22.74 -1.19 12.87
N ASP A 67 -23.89 -1.10 13.52
CA ASP A 67 -24.39 -2.15 14.41
C ASP A 67 -24.57 -3.47 13.66
N VAL A 68 -24.31 -4.57 14.36
CA VAL A 68 -24.57 -5.92 13.85
C VAL A 68 -26.07 -6.16 13.95
N VAL A 69 -26.72 -6.39 12.79
CA VAL A 69 -28.13 -6.79 12.69
C VAL A 69 -28.30 -8.25 13.07
#